data_AF-A0A5R9DUP5-F1
#
_entry.id   AF-A0A5R9DUP5-F1
#
_cell.length_a   1.000
_cell.length_b   1.000
_cell.length_c   1.000
_cell.angle_alpha   90.00
_cell.angle_beta   90.00
_cell.angle_gamma   90.00
#
_symmetry.space_group_name_H-M   'P 1'
#
loop_
_entity.id
_entity.type
_entity.pdbx_description
1 polymer ?
#
loop_
_entity_poly.entity_id
_entity_poly.type
_entity_poly.pdbx_seq_one_letter_code
_entity_poly.pdbx_strand_id
1 'polypeptide(L)'
;MPFTALHPQLGRLDATLSDLGGGLDWSRVHKVRPRVPLACPECSWSLHPKVSRYGVRFFCHDPGRPPSCELSNESWEHHMLKLEMAAAIRAAGWYATLEVPAEDGSWRADVMASSVDGTHRMAWEAQLSPITLEDIAARTERYVGEGIRVCWVSPHERSPQWISTVPAVRVRPPGEREQPWIVDDGLAGFDFSAGRWVFREAPLSEFVRWALHGQLVPAPSLPRYRRVYRVIDGKEWRFRRSQWWTSLQSVGDQDKHEAMRQRQEAAKAEREARQKEREEEAERRRRAQEEQEQARRAEEAERLRKRQEEESRVYWEKVRQQWAEREALRAKEKAEEEARIAQEQAEREERERQALETARAWWARLSPQQKSELFAAVAEHAWRDSNLRVEIPEKPVMSPEYAYGVPVYSQGRRRILYGVVQPCPSLVASSPQVARLHALARSSQEARELAAVMPEGRVTDLDLPEHEQLTMY
;
A
#
# COMPACT_ATOMS: atom_id res chain seq x y z
N MET A 1 -2.46 -64.98 45.34
CA MET A 1 -1.60 -66.16 45.59
C MET A 1 -0.34 -65.65 46.30
N PRO A 2 -0.37 -65.41 47.62
CA PRO A 2 0.73 -64.73 48.30
C PRO A 2 2.03 -65.54 48.26
N PHE A 3 3.16 -64.86 48.02
CA PHE A 3 4.50 -65.45 48.15
C PHE A 3 5.10 -65.28 49.54
N THR A 4 4.49 -64.46 50.38
CA THR A 4 4.93 -64.21 51.74
C THR A 4 3.89 -64.64 52.77
N ALA A 5 4.37 -65.04 53.95
CA ALA A 5 3.54 -65.40 55.10
C ALA A 5 4.23 -65.00 56.39
N LEU A 6 3.46 -64.81 57.47
CA LEU A 6 3.99 -64.60 58.81
C LEU A 6 4.03 -65.93 59.56
N HIS A 7 5.22 -66.31 60.00
CA HIS A 7 5.49 -67.40 60.92
C HIS A 7 5.61 -66.84 62.35
N PRO A 8 5.02 -67.47 63.38
CA PRO A 8 4.97 -66.88 64.71
C PRO A 8 6.34 -66.64 65.35
N GLN A 9 7.31 -67.54 65.10
CA GLN A 9 8.67 -67.43 65.67
C GLN A 9 9.69 -66.80 64.73
N LEU A 10 9.59 -67.03 63.42
CA LEU A 10 10.61 -66.61 62.44
C LEU A 10 10.24 -65.30 61.73
N GLY A 11 9.05 -64.77 62.00
CA GLY A 11 8.54 -63.59 61.31
C GLY A 11 8.21 -63.91 59.86
N ARG A 12 8.62 -63.04 58.94
CA ARG A 12 8.21 -63.10 57.54
C ARG A 12 8.96 -64.21 56.79
N LEU A 13 8.20 -65.10 56.16
CA LEU A 13 8.69 -66.11 55.22
C LEU A 13 8.50 -65.64 53.77
N ASP A 14 9.44 -65.98 52.89
CA ASP A 14 9.39 -65.74 51.45
C ASP A 14 9.53 -67.07 50.68
N ALA A 15 8.44 -67.53 50.07
CA ALA A 15 8.39 -68.79 49.33
C ALA A 15 9.32 -68.85 48.10
N THR A 16 9.85 -67.71 47.66
CA THR A 16 10.75 -67.59 46.51
C THR A 16 12.22 -67.78 46.87
N LEU A 17 12.55 -67.81 48.17
CA LEU A 17 13.87 -68.11 48.67
C LEU A 17 13.98 -69.60 49.02
N SER A 18 15.18 -70.17 48.85
CA SER A 18 15.43 -71.58 49.17
C SER A 18 15.23 -71.89 50.65
N ASP A 19 15.59 -70.94 51.51
CA ASP A 19 15.56 -71.00 52.97
C ASP A 19 14.40 -70.19 53.59
N LEU A 20 13.41 -69.83 52.78
CA LEU A 20 12.27 -69.01 53.16
C LEU A 20 12.62 -67.62 53.73
N GLY A 21 13.87 -67.14 53.58
CA GLY A 21 14.34 -65.88 54.16
C GLY A 21 14.62 -65.93 55.67
N GLY A 22 14.58 -67.11 56.29
CA GLY A 22 14.77 -67.30 57.73
C GLY A 22 15.53 -68.58 58.09
N GLY A 23 16.31 -69.14 57.16
CA GLY A 23 17.03 -70.41 57.37
C GLY A 23 16.12 -71.64 57.44
N LEU A 24 14.86 -71.54 57.02
CA LEU A 24 13.86 -72.61 57.10
C LEU A 24 13.65 -73.27 55.75
N ASP A 25 13.93 -74.56 55.65
CA ASP A 25 13.67 -75.33 54.42
C ASP A 25 12.15 -75.48 54.14
N TRP A 26 11.76 -75.40 52.87
CA TRP A 26 10.35 -75.52 52.43
C TRP A 26 9.65 -76.78 52.95
N SER A 27 10.36 -77.90 53.06
CA SER A 27 9.82 -79.17 53.57
C SER A 27 9.38 -79.09 55.04
N ARG A 28 9.87 -78.10 55.81
CA ARG A 28 9.51 -77.87 57.21
C ARG A 28 8.17 -77.17 57.39
N VAL A 29 7.62 -76.57 56.33
CA VAL A 29 6.29 -75.94 56.34
C VAL A 29 5.31 -76.69 55.44
N HIS A 30 5.79 -77.24 54.32
CA HIS A 30 4.95 -77.86 53.31
C HIS A 30 4.63 -79.32 53.62
N LYS A 31 3.34 -79.66 53.69
CA LYS A 31 2.81 -81.00 53.99
C LYS A 31 3.20 -81.54 55.39
N VAL A 32 3.55 -80.66 56.34
CA VAL A 32 3.85 -81.03 57.73
C VAL A 32 2.57 -81.17 58.58
N ARG A 33 2.60 -82.04 59.60
CA ARG A 33 1.53 -82.25 60.58
C ARG A 33 2.09 -82.24 62.01
N PRO A 34 1.47 -81.52 62.98
CA PRO A 34 0.38 -80.54 62.78
C PRO A 34 0.82 -79.40 61.85
N ARG A 35 -0.15 -78.71 61.22
CA ARG A 35 0.17 -77.61 60.29
C ARG A 35 0.87 -76.48 61.05
N VAL A 36 1.88 -75.89 60.42
CA VAL A 36 2.50 -74.66 60.91
C VAL A 36 1.48 -73.52 60.82
N PRO A 37 1.22 -72.76 61.90
CA PRO A 37 0.22 -71.69 61.89
C PRO A 37 0.78 -70.45 61.19
N LEU A 38 0.69 -70.44 59.86
CA LEU A 38 1.09 -69.30 59.04
C LEU A 38 -0.07 -68.32 58.87
N ALA A 39 0.22 -67.02 58.91
CA ALA A 39 -0.78 -65.96 58.74
C ALA A 39 -0.47 -65.07 57.53
N CYS A 40 -1.52 -64.53 56.92
CA CYS A 40 -1.41 -63.57 55.83
C CYS A 40 -0.87 -62.22 56.36
N PRO A 41 0.17 -61.63 55.74
CA PRO A 41 0.70 -60.34 56.20
C PRO A 41 -0.30 -59.18 56.10
N GLU A 42 -1.33 -59.31 55.27
CA GLU A 42 -2.34 -58.25 55.07
C GLU A 42 -3.56 -58.44 55.96
N CYS A 43 -4.26 -59.58 55.83
CA CYS A 43 -5.52 -59.81 56.53
C CYS A 43 -5.39 -60.65 57.79
N SER A 44 -4.17 -61.07 58.16
CA SER A 44 -3.87 -61.98 59.29
C SER A 44 -4.55 -63.35 59.22
N TRP A 45 -5.28 -63.66 58.14
CA TRP A 45 -5.98 -64.93 57.99
C TRP A 45 -5.02 -66.09 57.76
N SER A 46 -5.42 -67.29 58.17
CA SER A 46 -4.60 -68.49 58.04
C SER A 46 -4.21 -68.78 56.60
N LEU A 47 -2.93 -69.10 56.42
CA LEU A 47 -2.32 -69.51 55.17
C LEU A 47 -1.79 -70.95 55.28
N HIS A 48 -1.79 -71.67 54.15
CA HIS A 48 -1.09 -72.94 54.03
C HIS A 48 -0.20 -72.98 52.77
N PRO A 49 0.99 -73.59 52.85
CA PRO A 49 1.92 -73.67 51.72
C PRO A 49 1.39 -74.62 50.63
N LYS A 50 1.63 -74.24 49.37
CA LYS A 50 1.31 -75.00 48.16
C LYS A 50 2.41 -74.87 47.12
N VAL A 51 2.42 -75.82 46.19
CA VAL A 51 3.27 -75.80 45.00
C VAL A 51 2.36 -75.85 43.78
N SER A 52 2.56 -74.96 42.82
CA SER A 52 1.80 -74.93 41.58
C SER A 52 2.18 -76.10 40.67
N ARG A 53 1.40 -76.36 39.63
CA ARG A 53 1.74 -77.35 38.59
C ARG A 53 3.08 -77.08 37.90
N TYR A 54 3.56 -75.83 37.95
CA TYR A 54 4.82 -75.39 37.36
C TYR A 54 5.99 -75.37 38.35
N GLY A 55 5.80 -75.87 39.56
CA GLY A 55 6.82 -75.93 40.60
C GLY A 55 6.99 -74.64 41.42
N VAL A 56 6.16 -73.62 41.18
CA VAL A 56 6.21 -72.36 41.94
C VAL A 56 5.64 -72.58 43.34
N ARG A 57 6.42 -72.23 44.37
CA ARG A 57 6.02 -72.29 45.78
C ARG A 57 5.24 -71.02 46.14
N PHE A 58 4.15 -71.17 46.89
CA PHE A 58 3.32 -70.05 47.34
C PHE A 58 2.52 -70.42 48.58
N PHE A 59 1.89 -69.43 49.20
CA PHE A 59 0.95 -69.62 50.30
C PHE A 59 -0.49 -69.40 49.84
N CYS A 60 -1.42 -70.20 50.33
CA CYS A 60 -2.82 -70.16 49.95
C CYS A 60 -3.67 -69.89 51.18
N HIS A 61 -4.63 -68.97 51.05
CA HIS A 61 -5.59 -68.70 52.10
C HIS A 61 -6.44 -69.94 52.40
N ASP A 62 -6.67 -70.19 53.69
CA ASP A 62 -7.70 -71.12 54.11
C ASP A 62 -9.11 -70.59 53.75
N PRO A 63 -10.12 -71.47 53.63
CA PRO A 63 -11.50 -71.07 53.38
C PRO A 63 -12.02 -70.04 54.40
N GLY A 64 -12.91 -69.15 53.96
CA GLY A 64 -13.53 -68.14 54.82
C GLY A 64 -12.76 -66.83 54.99
N ARG A 65 -11.68 -66.62 54.22
CA ARG A 65 -10.91 -65.36 54.26
C ARG A 65 -11.79 -64.12 53.99
N PRO A 66 -11.40 -62.93 54.49
CA PRO A 66 -12.02 -61.67 54.09
C PRO A 66 -11.87 -61.39 52.58
N PRO A 67 -12.93 -60.93 51.88
CA PRO A 67 -12.87 -60.62 50.45
C PRO A 67 -12.03 -59.37 50.13
N SER A 68 -11.81 -58.51 51.13
CA SER A 68 -11.00 -57.28 51.03
C SER A 68 -9.49 -57.52 51.00
N CYS A 69 -9.02 -58.76 51.18
CA CYS A 69 -7.60 -59.10 51.12
C CYS A 69 -7.08 -59.02 49.67
N GLU A 70 -6.27 -58.00 49.36
CA GLU A 70 -5.72 -57.74 48.04
C GLU A 70 -4.76 -58.84 47.58
N LEU A 71 -3.95 -59.42 48.48
CA LEU A 71 -2.98 -60.49 48.17
C LEU A 71 -3.62 -61.75 47.57
N SER A 72 -4.93 -61.88 47.67
CA SER A 72 -5.67 -62.98 47.07
C SER A 72 -6.43 -62.63 45.78
N ASN A 73 -6.50 -61.37 45.40
CA ASN A 73 -7.24 -60.88 44.24
C ASN A 73 -6.31 -60.56 43.05
N GLU A 74 -4.99 -60.75 43.21
CA GLU A 74 -3.99 -60.58 42.15
C GLU A 74 -4.04 -61.69 41.09
N SER A 75 -3.78 -61.31 39.83
CA SER A 75 -3.74 -62.25 38.70
C SER A 75 -2.44 -63.05 38.67
N TRP A 76 -2.42 -64.13 37.89
CA TRP A 76 -1.20 -64.93 37.69
C TRP A 76 -0.07 -64.11 37.03
N GLU A 77 -0.42 -63.26 36.08
CA GLU A 77 0.52 -62.38 35.37
C GLU A 77 1.18 -61.38 36.32
N HIS A 78 0.41 -60.83 37.27
CA HIS A 78 0.95 -59.93 38.30
C HIS A 78 2.00 -60.66 39.13
N HIS A 79 1.67 -61.85 39.63
CA HIS A 79 2.58 -62.68 40.40
C HIS A 79 3.85 -63.05 39.63
N MET A 80 3.75 -63.45 38.36
CA MET A 80 4.93 -63.78 37.55
C MET A 80 5.85 -62.58 37.34
N LEU A 81 5.28 -61.39 37.11
CA LEU A 81 6.07 -60.18 36.98
C LEU A 81 6.82 -59.84 38.28
N LYS A 82 6.19 -59.98 39.46
CA LYS A 82 6.87 -59.81 40.75
C LYS A 82 8.03 -60.77 40.92
N LEU A 83 7.83 -62.05 40.59
CA LEU A 83 8.91 -63.05 40.66
C LEU A 83 10.08 -62.69 39.77
N GLU A 84 9.82 -62.22 38.55
CA GLU A 84 10.90 -61.87 37.62
C GLU A 84 11.64 -60.61 37.98
N MET A 85 10.95 -59.61 38.52
CA MET A 85 11.61 -58.45 39.11
C MET A 85 12.49 -58.88 40.30
N ALA A 86 11.98 -59.71 41.21
CA ALA A 86 12.74 -60.20 42.35
C ALA A 86 13.98 -61.01 41.93
N ALA A 87 13.85 -61.88 40.92
CA ALA A 87 14.96 -62.64 40.36
C ALA A 87 16.00 -61.72 39.71
N ALA A 88 15.57 -60.73 38.91
CA ALA A 88 16.44 -59.75 38.29
C ALA A 88 17.21 -58.88 39.31
N ILE A 89 16.55 -58.45 40.39
CA ILE A 89 17.15 -57.67 41.47
C ILE A 89 18.24 -58.51 42.17
N ARG A 90 17.94 -59.77 42.49
CA ARG A 90 18.89 -60.70 43.11
C ARG A 90 20.09 -60.97 42.20
N ALA A 91 19.84 -61.16 40.90
CA ALA A 91 20.91 -61.33 39.90
C ALA A 91 21.79 -60.08 39.74
N ALA A 92 21.26 -58.89 40.02
CA ALA A 92 22.03 -57.64 40.07
C ALA A 92 22.85 -57.46 41.36
N GLY A 93 22.81 -58.42 42.29
CA GLY A 93 23.55 -58.41 43.55
C GLY A 93 22.86 -57.64 44.68
N TRP A 94 21.56 -57.36 44.56
CA TRP A 94 20.76 -56.66 45.57
C TRP A 94 19.83 -57.62 46.31
N TYR A 95 19.41 -57.25 47.52
CA TYR A 95 18.36 -57.98 48.23
C TYR A 95 17.00 -57.63 47.64
N ALA A 96 16.17 -58.64 47.38
CA ALA A 96 14.80 -58.46 46.90
C ALA A 96 13.79 -59.06 47.89
N THR A 97 12.91 -58.22 48.42
CA THR A 97 11.85 -58.61 49.37
C THR A 97 10.49 -58.31 48.76
N LEU A 98 9.60 -59.30 48.77
CA LEU A 98 8.25 -59.21 48.20
C LEU A 98 7.25 -58.60 49.18
N GLU A 99 6.28 -57.85 48.66
CA GLU A 99 5.11 -57.28 49.37
C GLU A 99 5.48 -56.48 50.63
N VAL A 100 6.44 -55.57 50.54
CA VAL A 100 6.96 -54.80 51.69
C VAL A 100 6.03 -53.63 52.00
N PRO A 101 5.34 -53.63 53.15
CA PRO A 101 4.52 -52.50 53.55
C PRO A 101 5.37 -51.37 54.13
N ALA A 102 4.86 -50.14 54.06
CA ALA A 102 5.27 -49.04 54.92
C ALA A 102 4.98 -49.38 56.39
N GLU A 103 5.72 -48.80 57.32
CA GLU A 103 5.49 -49.00 58.77
C GLU A 103 4.10 -48.51 59.20
N ASP A 104 3.61 -47.43 58.58
CA ASP A 104 2.28 -46.86 58.80
C ASP A 104 1.18 -47.50 57.92
N GLY A 105 1.54 -48.47 57.08
CA GLY A 105 0.64 -49.12 56.14
C GLY A 105 0.19 -48.26 54.96
N SER A 106 0.76 -47.07 54.76
CA SER A 106 0.34 -46.12 53.73
C SER A 106 0.57 -46.65 52.31
N TRP A 107 1.60 -47.46 52.09
CA TRP A 107 1.90 -48.12 50.82
C TRP A 107 2.41 -49.54 51.03
N ARG A 108 2.42 -50.33 49.95
CA ARG A 108 3.04 -51.66 49.91
C ARG A 108 3.72 -51.83 48.56
N ALA A 109 5.03 -52.04 48.58
CA ALA A 109 5.81 -52.29 47.38
C ALA A 109 5.68 -53.76 46.98
N ASP A 110 5.34 -54.00 45.72
CA ASP A 110 5.30 -55.35 45.16
C ASP A 110 6.65 -56.05 45.33
N VAL A 111 7.74 -55.39 44.96
CA VAL A 111 9.12 -55.84 45.25
C VAL A 111 9.97 -54.67 45.71
N MET A 112 10.60 -54.80 46.87
CA MET A 112 11.59 -53.85 47.37
C MET A 112 13.00 -54.36 47.10
N ALA A 113 13.79 -53.58 46.36
CA ALA A 113 15.23 -53.78 46.22
C ALA A 113 15.97 -53.00 47.31
N SER A 114 16.86 -53.66 48.03
CA SER A 114 17.76 -53.02 49.01
C SER A 114 19.22 -53.32 48.65
N SER A 115 20.07 -52.30 48.69
CA SER A 115 21.51 -52.48 48.46
C SER A 115 22.12 -53.33 49.57
N VAL A 116 23.28 -53.91 49.30
CA VAL A 116 23.95 -54.83 50.25
C VAL A 116 24.29 -54.13 51.57
N ASP A 117 24.63 -52.84 51.51
CA ASP A 117 24.92 -51.99 52.66
C ASP A 117 23.65 -51.36 53.30
N GLY A 118 22.47 -51.62 52.73
CA GLY A 118 21.18 -51.11 53.21
C GLY A 118 20.94 -49.61 53.00
N THR A 119 21.85 -48.88 52.34
CA THR A 119 21.78 -47.41 52.20
C THR A 119 20.82 -46.96 51.10
N HIS A 120 20.54 -47.84 50.13
CA HIS A 120 19.69 -47.52 49.00
C HIS A 120 18.52 -48.50 48.90
N ARG A 121 17.33 -47.94 48.69
CA ARG A 121 16.10 -48.69 48.47
C ARG A 121 15.44 -48.27 47.17
N MET A 122 14.87 -49.24 46.46
CA MET A 122 14.09 -49.00 45.26
C MET A 122 12.89 -49.94 45.18
N ALA A 123 11.69 -49.37 45.15
CA ALA A 123 10.45 -50.09 44.92
C ALA A 123 10.28 -50.43 43.43
N TRP A 124 9.78 -51.62 43.15
CA TRP A 124 9.45 -52.10 41.83
C TRP A 124 7.99 -52.54 41.84
N GLU A 125 7.14 -51.80 41.13
CA GLU A 125 5.69 -51.96 41.18
C GLU A 125 5.20 -52.59 39.88
N ALA A 126 4.49 -53.72 39.97
CA ALA A 126 3.88 -54.36 38.83
C ALA A 126 2.44 -53.84 38.66
N GLN A 127 2.23 -52.98 37.66
CA GLN A 127 0.94 -52.32 37.44
C GLN A 127 0.18 -52.92 36.26
N LEU A 128 -0.75 -53.81 36.57
CA LEU A 128 -1.63 -54.46 35.61
C LEU A 128 -3.04 -53.87 35.60
N SER A 129 -3.57 -53.49 36.76
CA SER A 129 -4.91 -52.91 36.84
C SER A 129 -4.94 -51.48 36.29
N PRO A 130 -6.09 -50.99 35.79
CA PRO A 130 -6.25 -49.57 35.48
C PRO A 130 -5.93 -48.70 36.70
N ILE A 131 -5.22 -47.59 36.46
CA ILE A 131 -4.88 -46.58 37.46
C ILE A 131 -4.90 -45.21 36.79
N THR A 132 -5.35 -44.19 37.51
CA THR A 132 -5.36 -42.81 37.00
C THR A 132 -3.95 -42.21 36.99
N LEU A 133 -3.77 -41.10 36.29
CA LEU A 133 -2.49 -40.40 36.26
C LEU A 133 -2.19 -39.75 37.63
N GLU A 134 -3.23 -39.26 38.29
CA GLU A 134 -3.15 -38.67 39.62
C GLU A 134 -2.78 -39.71 40.67
N ASP A 135 -3.43 -40.87 40.68
CA ASP A 135 -3.18 -41.92 41.68
C ASP A 135 -1.78 -42.50 41.57
N ILE A 136 -1.29 -42.77 40.35
CA ILE A 136 0.06 -43.32 40.17
C ILE A 136 1.14 -42.29 40.52
N ALA A 137 0.89 -41.00 40.27
CA ALA A 137 1.76 -39.92 40.70
C ALA A 137 1.79 -39.82 42.23
N ALA A 138 0.63 -39.77 42.89
CA ALA A 138 0.53 -39.74 44.35
C ALA A 138 1.20 -40.96 45.01
N ARG A 139 1.03 -42.16 44.44
CA ARG A 139 1.73 -43.37 44.90
C ARG A 139 3.25 -43.26 44.75
N THR A 140 3.72 -42.69 43.65
CA THR A 140 5.15 -42.43 43.41
C THR A 140 5.71 -41.42 44.40
N GLU A 141 4.98 -40.34 44.67
CA GLU A 141 5.38 -39.29 45.61
C GLU A 141 5.56 -39.82 47.04
N ARG A 142 4.73 -40.78 47.47
CA ARG A 142 4.90 -41.44 48.78
C ARG A 142 6.24 -42.17 48.92
N TYR A 143 6.64 -42.93 47.89
CA TYR A 143 7.98 -43.54 47.88
C TYR A 143 9.09 -42.49 47.93
N VAL A 144 8.97 -41.45 47.10
CA VAL A 144 9.98 -40.38 47.03
C VAL A 144 10.10 -39.64 48.36
N GLY A 145 8.98 -39.39 49.04
CA GLY A 145 8.94 -38.74 50.36
C GLY A 145 9.69 -39.53 51.44
N GLU A 146 9.81 -40.85 51.29
CA GLU A 146 10.58 -41.72 52.17
C GLU A 146 12.00 -42.03 51.66
N GLY A 147 12.47 -41.32 50.63
CA GLY A 147 13.79 -41.54 50.04
C GLY A 147 13.90 -42.86 49.28
N ILE A 148 12.78 -43.46 48.89
CA ILE A 148 12.71 -44.72 48.14
C ILE A 148 12.57 -44.38 46.65
N ARG A 149 13.51 -44.84 45.82
CA ARG A 149 13.35 -44.75 44.35
C ARG A 149 12.23 -45.70 43.91
N VAL A 150 11.57 -45.44 42.79
CA VAL A 150 10.52 -46.35 42.29
C VAL A 150 10.65 -46.57 40.79
N CYS A 151 10.34 -47.77 40.32
CA CYS A 151 10.07 -48.07 38.91
C CYS A 151 8.76 -48.84 38.78
N TRP A 152 7.86 -48.32 37.96
CA TRP A 152 6.61 -48.97 37.60
C TRP A 152 6.79 -49.82 36.34
N VAL A 153 6.31 -51.06 36.37
CA VAL A 153 6.48 -52.03 35.30
C VAL A 153 5.13 -52.51 34.84
N SER A 154 4.85 -52.39 33.53
CA SER A 154 3.61 -52.88 32.92
C SER A 154 3.89 -54.01 31.93
N PRO A 155 3.19 -55.15 32.02
CA PRO A 155 3.31 -56.24 31.06
C PRO A 155 2.31 -56.15 29.90
N HIS A 156 1.52 -55.07 29.82
CA HIS A 156 0.48 -54.92 28.79
C HIS A 156 1.06 -54.80 27.39
N GLU A 157 0.36 -55.35 26.40
CA GLU A 157 0.74 -55.23 24.98
C GLU A 157 0.81 -53.77 24.51
N ARG A 158 -0.10 -52.94 25.02
CA ARG A 158 -0.14 -51.50 24.74
C ARG A 158 0.54 -50.72 25.85
N SER A 159 1.30 -49.70 25.48
CA SER A 159 1.91 -48.80 26.45
C SER A 159 0.83 -48.12 27.29
N PRO A 160 0.93 -48.16 28.62
CA PRO A 160 -0.02 -47.47 29.47
C PRO A 160 0.12 -45.95 29.33
N GLN A 161 -0.96 -45.22 29.55
CA GLN A 161 -0.97 -43.75 29.44
C GLN A 161 -0.02 -43.09 30.45
N TRP A 162 0.16 -43.71 31.63
CA TRP A 162 1.01 -43.23 32.71
C TRP A 162 2.52 -43.48 32.51
N ILE A 163 2.94 -44.16 31.42
CA ILE A 163 4.36 -44.53 31.21
C ILE A 163 5.31 -43.32 31.15
N SER A 164 4.78 -42.12 30.91
CA SER A 164 5.55 -40.86 30.88
C SER A 164 5.30 -39.95 32.07
N THR A 165 4.46 -40.36 33.03
CA THR A 165 4.11 -39.57 34.22
C THR A 165 5.05 -39.88 35.37
N VAL A 166 5.42 -41.16 35.52
CA VAL A 166 6.24 -41.68 36.61
C VAL A 166 7.40 -42.50 36.03
N PRO A 167 8.48 -42.77 36.78
CA PRO A 167 9.55 -43.64 36.30
C PRO A 167 8.98 -45.03 35.98
N ALA A 168 8.91 -45.36 34.69
CA ALA A 168 8.15 -46.51 34.24
C ALA A 168 8.76 -47.19 33.01
N VAL A 169 8.54 -48.49 32.89
CA VAL A 169 8.85 -49.28 31.71
C VAL A 169 7.68 -50.21 31.35
N ARG A 170 7.60 -50.53 30.06
CA ARG A 170 6.79 -51.65 29.58
C ARG A 170 7.71 -52.84 29.34
N VAL A 171 7.24 -54.01 29.71
CA VAL A 171 7.93 -55.28 29.45
C VAL A 171 7.05 -56.17 28.60
N ARG A 172 7.66 -56.90 27.65
CA ARG A 172 7.02 -58.04 27.00
C ARG A 172 7.42 -59.33 27.69
N PRO A 173 6.45 -60.19 28.04
CA PRO A 173 6.78 -61.53 28.51
C PRO A 173 7.42 -62.33 27.37
N PRO A 174 8.25 -63.33 27.70
CA PRO A 174 8.88 -64.17 26.70
C PRO A 174 7.86 -65.07 25.99
N GLY A 175 8.08 -65.34 24.71
CA GLY A 175 7.24 -66.28 23.95
C GLY A 175 7.49 -67.74 24.35
N GLU A 176 8.68 -68.04 24.86
CA GLU A 176 9.14 -69.35 25.31
C GLU A 176 9.81 -69.26 26.67
N ARG A 177 9.76 -70.32 27.47
CA ARG A 177 10.16 -70.29 28.89
C ARG A 177 11.62 -69.89 29.17
N GLU A 178 12.53 -70.13 28.23
CA GLU A 178 13.96 -69.83 28.38
C GLU A 178 14.36 -68.43 27.90
N GLN A 179 13.44 -67.72 27.25
CA GLN A 179 13.71 -66.37 26.77
C GLN A 179 13.51 -65.35 27.89
N PRO A 180 14.28 -64.24 27.91
CA PRO A 180 14.13 -63.21 28.91
C PRO A 180 12.90 -62.34 28.63
N TRP A 181 12.35 -61.75 29.70
CA TRP A 181 11.46 -60.60 29.57
C TRP A 181 12.21 -59.43 28.96
N ILE A 182 11.60 -58.72 28.01
CA ILE A 182 12.23 -57.59 27.31
C ILE A 182 11.54 -56.30 27.71
N VAL A 183 12.30 -55.36 28.26
CA VAL A 183 11.88 -53.95 28.35
C VAL A 183 11.87 -53.39 26.94
N ASP A 184 10.72 -52.92 26.49
CA ASP A 184 10.54 -52.44 25.13
C ASP A 184 9.83 -51.09 25.02
N ASP A 185 9.54 -50.44 26.15
CA ASP A 185 9.10 -49.05 26.24
C ASP A 185 9.53 -48.46 27.57
N GLY A 186 9.59 -47.12 27.66
CA GLY A 186 10.08 -46.40 28.83
C GLY A 186 11.60 -46.30 28.91
N LEU A 187 12.37 -47.08 28.13
CA LEU A 187 13.82 -46.98 27.98
C LEU A 187 14.19 -46.32 26.64
N ALA A 188 15.08 -45.32 26.67
CA ALA A 188 15.53 -44.62 25.45
C ALA A 188 16.97 -44.13 25.54
N GLY A 189 17.54 -43.81 24.39
CA GLY A 189 18.77 -43.01 24.26
C GLY A 189 18.52 -41.80 23.35
N PHE A 190 19.23 -40.70 23.58
CA PHE A 190 19.13 -39.52 22.72
C PHE A 190 20.09 -39.63 21.54
N ASP A 191 19.58 -39.57 20.31
CA ASP A 191 20.40 -39.48 19.10
C ASP A 191 20.69 -38.00 18.83
N PHE A 192 21.89 -37.58 19.20
CA PHE A 192 22.34 -36.19 19.03
C PHE A 192 22.31 -35.74 17.57
N SER A 193 22.69 -36.62 16.63
CA SER A 193 22.78 -36.27 15.22
C SER A 193 21.41 -36.10 14.57
N ALA A 194 20.45 -36.94 14.95
CA ALA A 194 19.07 -36.85 14.48
C ALA A 194 18.22 -35.87 15.33
N GLY A 195 18.74 -35.37 16.45
CA GLY A 195 18.04 -34.46 17.35
C GLY A 195 16.75 -35.03 17.94
N ARG A 196 16.76 -36.34 18.30
CA ARG A 196 15.55 -37.04 18.76
C ARG A 196 15.85 -38.18 19.74
N TRP A 197 14.87 -38.49 20.57
CA TRP A 197 14.88 -39.72 21.38
C TRP A 197 14.59 -40.96 20.53
N VAL A 198 15.29 -42.05 20.85
CA VAL A 198 15.15 -43.36 20.19
C VAL A 198 14.90 -44.43 21.25
N PHE A 199 13.86 -45.23 21.05
CA PHE A 199 13.55 -46.37 21.91
C PHE A 199 14.73 -47.33 21.99
N ARG A 200 14.95 -47.89 23.17
CA ARG A 200 15.92 -48.97 23.38
C ARG A 200 15.19 -50.15 23.98
N GLU A 201 15.58 -51.34 23.53
CA GLU A 201 15.12 -52.60 24.09
C GLU A 201 16.27 -53.24 24.85
N ALA A 202 15.95 -53.89 25.97
CA ALA A 202 16.92 -54.63 26.77
C ALA A 202 16.23 -55.75 27.57
N PRO A 203 16.93 -56.84 27.91
CA PRO A 203 16.44 -57.78 28.91
C PRO A 203 16.09 -57.07 30.22
N LEU A 204 14.98 -57.46 30.87
CA LEU A 204 14.56 -56.89 32.15
C LEU A 204 15.65 -57.00 33.21
N SER A 205 16.39 -58.11 33.24
CA SER A 205 17.52 -58.31 34.14
C SER A 205 18.62 -57.27 33.95
N GLU A 206 18.92 -56.91 32.70
CA GLU A 206 19.93 -55.91 32.38
C GLU A 206 19.44 -54.50 32.72
N PHE A 207 18.19 -54.18 32.39
CA PHE A 207 17.56 -52.93 32.80
C PHE A 207 17.57 -52.74 34.32
N VAL A 208 17.15 -53.75 35.08
CA VAL A 208 17.15 -53.74 36.54
C VAL A 208 18.55 -53.47 37.08
N ARG A 209 19.56 -54.19 36.57
CA ARG A 209 20.95 -53.95 36.93
C ARG A 209 21.36 -52.50 36.70
N TRP A 210 21.11 -51.96 35.51
CA TRP A 210 21.47 -50.59 35.19
C TRP A 210 20.75 -49.55 36.09
N ALA A 211 19.47 -49.75 36.37
CA ALA A 211 18.68 -48.84 37.20
C ALA A 211 19.15 -48.86 38.67
N LEU A 212 19.39 -50.05 39.23
CA LEU A 212 19.85 -50.22 40.61
C LEU A 212 21.24 -49.61 40.81
N HIS A 213 22.16 -49.83 39.86
CA HIS A 213 23.52 -49.29 39.87
C HIS A 213 23.61 -47.83 39.39
N GLY A 214 22.48 -47.14 39.17
CA GLY A 214 22.45 -45.71 38.83
C GLY A 214 22.98 -45.37 37.43
N GLN A 215 23.15 -46.38 36.56
CA GLN A 215 23.58 -46.19 35.17
C GLN A 215 22.45 -45.63 34.30
N LEU A 216 21.20 -45.85 34.72
CA LEU A 216 20.01 -45.22 34.16
C LEU A 216 19.32 -44.36 35.21
N VAL A 217 18.78 -43.23 34.76
CA VAL A 217 17.99 -42.30 35.57
C VAL A 217 16.67 -41.98 34.85
N PRO A 218 15.59 -41.70 35.59
CA PRO A 218 14.40 -41.10 35.00
C PRO A 218 14.70 -39.65 34.63
N ALA A 219 14.46 -39.28 33.38
CA ALA A 219 14.72 -37.94 32.88
C ALA A 219 13.57 -37.44 31.99
N PRO A 220 13.19 -36.15 32.10
CA PRO A 220 12.17 -35.57 31.26
C PRO A 220 12.66 -35.35 29.82
N SER A 221 11.76 -35.55 28.87
CA SER A 221 11.93 -35.08 27.49
C SER A 221 11.51 -33.63 27.38
N LEU A 222 12.39 -32.77 26.86
CA LEU A 222 12.03 -31.39 26.56
C LEU A 222 10.86 -31.35 25.57
N PRO A 223 9.94 -30.37 25.65
CA PRO A 223 8.70 -30.34 24.88
C PRO A 223 8.84 -30.64 23.39
N ARG A 224 9.93 -30.15 22.76
CA ARG A 224 10.23 -30.35 21.34
C ARG A 224 10.58 -31.80 20.99
N TYR A 225 11.22 -32.54 21.88
CA TYR A 225 11.69 -33.92 21.64
C TYR A 225 10.68 -34.98 22.10
N ARG A 226 9.52 -34.58 22.63
CA ARG A 226 8.50 -35.53 23.14
C ARG A 226 7.87 -36.41 22.05
N ARG A 227 7.91 -35.97 20.80
CA ARG A 227 7.33 -36.72 19.68
C ARG A 227 8.39 -37.68 19.15
N VAL A 228 8.15 -38.97 19.35
CA VAL A 228 9.07 -40.05 18.96
C VAL A 228 8.38 -41.04 18.06
N TYR A 229 9.17 -41.75 17.26
CA TYR A 229 8.70 -42.70 16.27
C TYR A 229 9.35 -44.05 16.51
N ARG A 230 8.60 -45.11 16.26
CA ARG A 230 9.09 -46.50 16.30
C ARG A 230 8.42 -47.28 15.18
N VAL A 231 9.20 -48.11 14.50
CA VAL A 231 8.66 -49.05 13.51
C VAL A 231 8.25 -50.32 14.23
N ILE A 232 6.98 -50.71 14.07
CA ILE A 232 6.41 -51.96 14.61
C ILE A 232 5.72 -52.65 13.43
N ASP A 233 6.14 -53.89 13.14
CA ASP A 233 5.64 -54.69 12.00
C ASP A 233 5.69 -53.95 10.66
N GLY A 234 6.80 -53.25 10.41
CA GLY A 234 7.03 -52.47 9.18
C GLY A 234 6.21 -51.17 9.08
N LYS A 235 5.40 -50.83 10.08
CA LYS A 235 4.63 -49.58 10.14
C LYS A 235 5.26 -48.61 11.12
N GLU A 236 5.40 -47.34 10.73
CA GLU A 236 5.87 -46.29 11.63
C GLU A 236 4.73 -45.83 12.55
N TRP A 237 4.92 -45.99 13.85
CA TRP A 237 4.01 -45.54 14.89
C TRP A 237 4.58 -44.31 15.59
N ARG A 238 3.68 -43.36 15.85
CA ARG A 238 4.00 -42.12 16.56
C ARG A 238 3.58 -42.21 18.01
N PHE A 239 4.51 -41.89 18.90
CA PHE A 239 4.28 -41.81 20.33
C PHE A 239 4.61 -40.41 20.87
N ARG A 240 4.00 -40.09 22.02
CA ARG A 240 4.36 -38.94 22.82
C ARG A 240 4.95 -39.43 24.14
N ARG A 241 6.17 -39.00 24.44
CA ARG A 241 6.93 -39.43 25.61
C ARG A 241 7.49 -38.20 26.31
N SER A 242 7.07 -38.00 27.54
CA SER A 242 7.50 -36.85 28.35
C SER A 242 8.62 -37.21 29.32
N GLN A 243 8.87 -38.50 29.53
CA GLN A 243 9.86 -39.03 30.45
C GLN A 243 10.41 -40.36 29.93
N TRP A 244 11.66 -40.63 30.24
CA TRP A 244 12.38 -41.87 29.91
C TRP A 244 13.25 -42.31 31.08
N TRP A 245 13.45 -43.62 31.21
CA TRP A 245 14.70 -44.15 31.72
C TRP A 245 15.78 -44.00 30.66
N THR A 246 16.91 -43.40 31.02
CA THR A 246 18.01 -43.15 30.08
C THR A 246 19.35 -42.91 30.80
N SER A 247 20.45 -42.88 30.06
CA SER A 247 21.78 -42.57 30.60
C SER A 247 21.96 -41.07 30.81
N LEU A 248 22.81 -40.69 31.77
CA LEU A 248 23.20 -39.29 31.98
C LEU A 248 23.83 -38.66 30.72
N GLN A 249 24.52 -39.47 29.90
CA GLN A 249 25.03 -39.02 28.60
C GLN A 249 23.89 -38.58 27.68
N SER A 250 22.81 -39.37 27.56
CA SER A 250 21.67 -39.02 26.72
C SER A 250 20.94 -37.77 27.21
N VAL A 251 20.85 -37.56 28.53
CA VAL A 251 20.34 -36.31 29.12
C VAL A 251 21.21 -35.13 28.68
N GLY A 252 22.53 -35.23 28.85
CA GLY A 252 23.46 -34.19 28.43
C GLY A 252 23.45 -33.94 26.93
N ASP A 253 23.24 -34.96 26.11
CA ASP A 253 23.16 -34.83 24.65
C ASP A 253 21.87 -34.11 24.22
N GLN A 254 20.74 -34.37 24.88
CA GLN A 254 19.50 -33.60 24.68
C GLN A 254 19.73 -32.10 24.98
N ASP A 255 20.34 -31.80 26.12
CA ASP A 255 20.54 -30.42 26.57
C ASP A 255 21.53 -29.67 25.65
N LYS A 256 22.62 -30.33 25.25
CA LYS A 256 23.58 -29.76 24.28
C LYS A 256 22.93 -29.53 22.92
N HIS A 257 22.09 -30.45 22.45
CA HIS A 257 21.40 -30.31 21.18
C HIS A 257 20.44 -29.13 21.21
N GLU A 258 19.69 -28.98 22.31
CA GLU A 258 18.81 -27.84 22.52
C GLU A 258 19.56 -26.51 22.53
N ALA A 259 20.68 -26.43 23.27
CA ALA A 259 21.52 -25.23 23.31
C ALA A 259 22.12 -24.89 21.94
N MET A 260 22.60 -25.89 21.19
CA MET A 260 23.10 -25.72 19.82
C MET A 260 22.00 -25.13 18.92
N ARG A 261 20.78 -25.68 18.99
CA ARG A 261 19.64 -25.23 18.20
C ARG A 261 19.27 -23.78 18.53
N GLN A 262 19.19 -23.42 19.81
CA GLN A 262 18.89 -22.05 20.24
C GLN A 262 19.95 -21.06 19.73
N ARG A 263 21.24 -21.44 19.73
CA ARG A 263 22.31 -20.62 19.15
C ARG A 263 22.15 -20.44 17.64
N GLN A 264 21.79 -21.50 16.91
CA GLN A 264 21.55 -21.42 15.46
C GLN A 264 20.36 -20.52 15.12
N GLU A 265 19.26 -20.61 15.88
CA GLU A 265 18.10 -19.73 15.71
C GLU A 265 18.43 -18.28 16.03
N ALA A 266 19.14 -18.00 17.12
CA ALA A 266 19.58 -16.65 17.47
C ALA A 266 20.50 -16.06 16.39
N ALA A 267 21.47 -16.84 15.89
CA ALA A 267 22.35 -16.40 14.81
C ALA A 267 21.61 -16.16 13.49
N LYS A 268 20.58 -16.96 13.19
CA LYS A 268 19.71 -16.73 12.03
C LYS A 268 18.91 -15.44 12.18
N ALA A 269 18.26 -15.24 13.33
CA ALA A 269 17.50 -14.04 13.62
C ALA A 269 18.37 -12.77 13.56
N GLU A 270 19.61 -12.83 14.07
CA GLU A 270 20.56 -11.72 13.97
C GLU A 270 20.94 -11.40 12.52
N ARG A 271 21.16 -12.43 11.68
CA ARG A 271 21.42 -12.21 10.24
C ARG A 271 20.24 -11.57 9.53
N GLU A 272 19.02 -12.04 9.81
CA GLU A 272 17.80 -11.47 9.24
C GLU A 272 17.58 -10.02 9.69
N ALA A 273 17.84 -9.70 10.97
CA ALA A 273 17.77 -8.34 11.49
C ALA A 273 18.80 -7.42 10.81
N ARG A 274 20.07 -7.84 10.71
CA ARG A 274 21.12 -7.08 10.02
C ARG A 274 20.81 -6.87 8.54
N GLN A 275 20.20 -7.87 7.87
CA GLN A 275 19.78 -7.72 6.48
C GLN A 275 18.68 -6.67 6.35
N LYS A 276 17.67 -6.72 7.22
CA LYS A 276 16.58 -5.75 7.24
C LYS A 276 17.08 -4.32 7.50
N GLU A 277 17.99 -4.15 8.46
CA GLU A 277 18.62 -2.85 8.73
C GLU A 277 19.36 -2.29 7.51
N ARG A 278 20.10 -3.14 6.79
CA ARG A 278 20.80 -2.75 5.55
C ARG A 278 19.83 -2.38 4.44
N GLU A 279 18.73 -3.11 4.28
CA GLU A 279 17.69 -2.80 3.29
C GLU A 279 17.01 -1.46 3.61
N GLU A 280 16.65 -1.23 4.88
CA GLU A 280 16.07 0.04 5.33
C GLU A 280 17.04 1.22 5.19
N GLU A 281 18.34 1.01 5.45
CA GLU A 281 19.35 2.05 5.24
C GLU A 281 19.55 2.34 3.75
N ALA A 282 19.59 1.32 2.90
CA ALA A 282 19.69 1.48 1.45
C ALA A 282 18.47 2.21 0.88
N GLU A 283 17.27 1.90 1.35
CA GLU A 283 16.04 2.60 0.96
C GLU A 283 16.06 4.07 1.39
N ARG A 284 16.49 4.35 2.63
CA ARG A 284 16.66 5.73 3.13
C ARG A 284 17.64 6.52 2.28
N ARG A 285 18.80 5.93 1.95
CA ARG A 285 19.80 6.56 1.07
C ARG A 285 19.24 6.83 -0.31
N ARG A 286 18.50 5.88 -0.89
CA ARG A 286 17.85 6.04 -2.20
C ARG A 286 16.83 7.18 -2.19
N ARG A 287 15.94 7.24 -1.19
CA ARG A 287 14.96 8.34 -1.05
C ARG A 287 15.65 9.70 -0.92
N ALA A 288 16.69 9.79 -0.11
CA ALA A 288 17.48 11.02 0.03
C ALA A 288 18.15 11.45 -1.29
N GLN A 289 18.66 10.50 -2.08
CA GLN A 289 19.21 10.78 -3.41
C GLN A 289 18.14 11.24 -4.39
N GLU A 290 16.96 10.59 -4.41
CA GLU A 290 15.82 10.98 -5.24
C GLU A 290 15.34 12.41 -4.89
N GLU A 291 15.25 12.75 -3.60
CA GLU A 291 14.90 14.09 -3.13
C GLU A 291 15.94 15.15 -3.54
N GLN A 292 17.24 14.84 -3.40
CA GLN A 292 18.31 15.74 -3.85
C GLN A 292 18.27 15.96 -5.36
N GLU A 293 18.02 14.92 -6.15
CA GLU A 293 17.92 15.05 -7.60
C GLU A 293 16.68 15.87 -8.00
N GLN A 294 15.54 15.65 -7.35
CA GLN A 294 14.34 16.46 -7.56
C GLN A 294 14.57 17.94 -7.24
N ALA A 295 15.22 18.24 -6.10
CA ALA A 295 15.56 19.60 -5.72
C ALA A 295 16.49 20.26 -6.76
N ARG A 296 17.51 19.56 -7.23
CA ARG A 296 18.42 20.06 -8.28
C ARG A 296 17.69 20.35 -9.58
N ARG A 297 16.79 19.44 -10.02
CA ARG A 297 15.98 19.64 -11.23
C ARG A 297 15.03 20.82 -11.09
N ALA A 298 14.43 21.02 -9.92
CA ALA A 298 13.56 22.15 -9.64
C ALA A 298 14.33 23.48 -9.69
N GLU A 299 15.52 23.53 -9.10
CA GLU A 299 16.39 24.73 -9.15
C GLU A 299 16.82 25.05 -10.59
N GLU A 300 17.22 24.04 -11.37
CA GLU A 300 17.59 24.22 -12.77
C GLU A 300 16.41 24.71 -13.62
N ALA A 301 15.22 24.15 -13.41
CA ALA A 301 13.99 24.59 -14.08
C ALA A 301 13.62 26.03 -13.72
N GLU A 302 13.78 26.43 -12.46
CA GLU A 302 13.56 27.82 -12.02
C GLU A 302 14.55 28.78 -12.68
N ARG A 303 15.84 28.41 -12.74
CA ARG A 303 16.89 29.20 -13.43
C ARG A 303 16.56 29.37 -14.92
N LEU A 304 16.15 28.30 -15.59
CA LEU A 304 15.77 28.34 -17.00
C LEU A 304 14.55 29.24 -17.21
N ARG A 305 13.53 29.11 -16.36
CA ARG A 305 12.32 29.95 -16.39
C ARG A 305 12.67 31.44 -16.23
N LYS A 306 13.51 31.80 -15.25
CA LYS A 306 13.95 33.19 -15.05
C LYS A 306 14.67 33.74 -16.28
N ARG A 307 15.53 32.94 -16.91
CA ARG A 307 16.22 33.34 -18.15
C ARG A 307 15.22 33.57 -19.29
N GLN A 308 14.25 32.67 -19.47
CA GLN A 308 13.21 32.80 -20.50
C GLN A 308 12.31 34.02 -20.26
N GLU A 309 11.94 34.30 -19.01
CA GLU A 309 11.18 35.49 -18.63
C GLU A 309 11.96 36.77 -18.95
N GLU A 310 13.27 36.81 -18.68
CA GLU A 310 14.14 37.94 -19.00
C GLU A 310 14.31 38.13 -20.52
N GLU A 311 14.59 37.06 -21.26
CA GLU A 311 14.66 37.09 -22.73
C GLU A 311 13.34 37.57 -23.35
N SER A 312 12.21 37.07 -22.83
CA SER A 312 10.88 37.50 -23.26
C SER A 312 10.65 38.98 -22.95
N ARG A 313 11.05 39.46 -21.77
CA ARG A 313 10.92 40.88 -21.38
C ARG A 313 11.70 41.78 -22.34
N VAL A 314 12.96 41.43 -22.62
CA VAL A 314 13.82 42.19 -23.57
C VAL A 314 13.22 42.19 -24.97
N TYR A 315 12.74 41.03 -25.44
CA TYR A 315 12.07 40.93 -26.74
C TYR A 315 10.83 41.84 -26.83
N TRP A 316 9.94 41.78 -25.83
CA TRP A 316 8.72 42.58 -25.81
C TRP A 316 8.97 44.08 -25.66
N GLU A 317 10.04 44.47 -24.98
CA GLU A 317 10.47 45.87 -24.92
C GLU A 317 10.90 46.39 -26.30
N LYS A 318 11.68 45.59 -27.04
CA LYS A 318 12.07 45.92 -28.43
C LYS A 318 10.87 46.02 -29.37
N VAL A 319 9.90 45.11 -29.24
CA VAL A 319 8.66 45.16 -30.04
C VAL A 319 7.86 46.43 -29.74
N ARG A 320 7.76 46.84 -28.46
CA ARG A 320 7.07 48.07 -28.07
C ARG A 320 7.73 49.31 -28.68
N GLN A 321 9.06 49.39 -28.68
CA GLN A 321 9.80 50.50 -29.29
C GLN A 321 9.52 50.61 -30.80
N GLN A 322 9.61 49.48 -31.53
CA GLN A 322 9.34 49.46 -32.97
C GLN A 322 7.89 49.86 -33.31
N TRP A 323 6.94 49.50 -32.43
CA TRP A 323 5.55 49.86 -32.63
C TRP A 323 5.32 51.37 -32.43
N ALA A 324 5.92 51.95 -31.38
CA ALA A 324 5.87 53.39 -31.13
C ALA A 324 6.50 54.21 -32.28
N GLU A 325 7.63 53.76 -32.83
CA GLU A 325 8.26 54.40 -34.00
C GLU A 325 7.34 54.42 -35.23
N ARG A 326 6.66 53.29 -35.49
CA ARG A 326 5.71 53.18 -36.62
C ARG A 326 4.46 54.05 -36.42
N GLU A 327 3.96 54.16 -35.20
CA GLU A 327 2.84 55.06 -34.90
C GLU A 327 3.22 56.52 -35.10
N ALA A 328 4.42 56.92 -34.64
CA ALA A 328 4.92 58.29 -34.82
C ALA A 328 5.07 58.66 -36.31
N LEU A 329 5.57 57.73 -37.14
CA LEU A 329 5.70 57.97 -38.58
C LEU A 329 4.34 58.18 -39.27
N ARG A 330 3.35 57.33 -38.95
CA ARG A 330 1.99 57.46 -39.50
C ARG A 330 1.31 58.76 -39.09
N ALA A 331 1.52 59.20 -37.85
CA ALA A 331 0.99 60.46 -37.36
C ALA A 331 1.57 61.67 -38.15
N LYS A 332 2.86 61.61 -38.48
CA LYS A 332 3.53 62.63 -39.29
C LYS A 332 2.99 62.69 -40.72
N GLU A 333 2.88 61.55 -41.40
CA GLU A 333 2.34 61.48 -42.77
C GLU A 333 0.90 62.03 -42.84
N LYS A 334 0.07 61.72 -41.84
CA LYS A 334 -1.30 62.23 -41.77
C LYS A 334 -1.35 63.76 -41.65
N ALA A 335 -0.47 64.36 -40.83
CA ALA A 335 -0.43 65.80 -40.63
C ALA A 335 0.03 66.56 -41.88
N GLU A 336 0.97 65.98 -42.64
CA GLU A 336 1.45 66.56 -43.91
C GLU A 336 0.34 66.58 -44.99
N GLU A 337 -0.47 65.52 -45.07
CA GLU A 337 -1.60 65.43 -46.00
C GLU A 337 -2.71 66.44 -45.66
N GLU A 338 -3.06 66.58 -44.38
CA GLU A 338 -4.05 67.55 -43.91
C GLU A 338 -3.63 69.00 -44.22
N ALA A 339 -2.34 69.33 -44.09
CA ALA A 339 -1.80 70.64 -44.41
C ALA A 339 -1.90 70.96 -45.92
N ARG A 340 -1.66 69.98 -46.80
CA ARG A 340 -1.76 70.17 -48.26
C ARG A 340 -3.18 70.51 -48.69
N ILE A 341 -4.17 69.79 -48.16
CA ILE A 341 -5.58 70.01 -48.49
C ILE A 341 -6.04 71.41 -48.08
N ALA A 342 -5.60 71.89 -46.91
CA ALA A 342 -5.95 73.23 -46.43
C ALA A 342 -5.38 74.34 -47.33
N GLN A 343 -4.17 74.15 -47.87
CA GLN A 343 -3.53 75.12 -48.76
C GLN A 343 -4.29 75.26 -50.09
N GLU A 344 -4.70 74.14 -50.71
CA GLU A 344 -5.46 74.15 -51.96
C GLU A 344 -6.83 74.85 -51.83
N GLN A 345 -7.49 74.70 -50.67
CA GLN A 345 -8.76 75.38 -50.41
C GLN A 345 -8.61 76.91 -50.34
N ALA A 346 -7.57 77.40 -49.65
CA ALA A 346 -7.32 78.83 -49.52
C ALA A 346 -7.06 79.52 -50.87
N GLU A 347 -6.30 78.88 -51.77
CA GLU A 347 -6.01 79.43 -53.11
C GLU A 347 -7.28 79.56 -53.97
N ARG A 348 -8.25 78.66 -53.80
CA ARG A 348 -9.49 78.69 -54.56
C ARG A 348 -10.40 79.85 -54.13
N GLU A 349 -10.52 80.08 -52.83
CA GLU A 349 -11.33 81.18 -52.27
C GLU A 349 -10.80 82.55 -52.70
N GLU A 350 -9.48 82.73 -52.75
CA GLU A 350 -8.82 83.95 -53.22
C GLU A 350 -9.19 84.30 -54.68
N ARG A 351 -9.21 83.29 -55.57
CA ARG A 351 -9.57 83.47 -56.99
C ARG A 351 -11.02 83.86 -57.19
N GLU A 352 -11.95 83.24 -56.46
CA GLU A 352 -13.37 83.56 -56.54
C GLU A 352 -13.63 85.02 -56.09
N ARG A 353 -12.92 85.50 -55.07
CA ARG A 353 -13.01 86.89 -54.60
C ARG A 353 -12.56 87.90 -55.66
N GLN A 354 -11.43 87.66 -56.34
CA GLN A 354 -10.90 88.54 -57.39
C GLN A 354 -11.85 88.63 -58.61
N ALA A 355 -12.49 87.52 -58.99
CA ALA A 355 -13.45 87.49 -60.09
C ALA A 355 -14.69 88.36 -59.78
N LEU A 356 -15.21 88.30 -58.55
CA LEU A 356 -16.36 89.11 -58.14
C LEU A 356 -16.05 90.62 -58.12
N GLU A 357 -14.85 91.01 -57.68
CA GLU A 357 -14.43 92.42 -57.70
C GLU A 357 -14.34 92.96 -59.14
N THR A 358 -13.77 92.17 -60.06
CA THR A 358 -13.68 92.51 -61.49
C THR A 358 -15.07 92.71 -62.11
N ALA A 359 -16.01 91.81 -61.82
CA ALA A 359 -17.39 91.90 -62.29
C ALA A 359 -18.13 93.14 -61.75
N ARG A 360 -17.92 93.48 -60.47
CA ARG A 360 -18.53 94.68 -59.86
C ARG A 360 -18.02 95.95 -60.53
N ALA A 361 -16.72 96.04 -60.80
CA ALA A 361 -16.13 97.18 -61.50
C ALA A 361 -16.69 97.33 -62.93
N TRP A 362 -16.92 96.21 -63.63
CA TRP A 362 -17.55 96.19 -64.95
C TRP A 362 -18.97 96.77 -64.93
N TRP A 363 -19.84 96.27 -64.05
CA TRP A 363 -21.21 96.77 -63.91
C TRP A 363 -21.31 98.18 -63.30
N ALA A 364 -20.27 98.66 -62.63
CA ALA A 364 -20.23 100.03 -62.08
C ALA A 364 -20.02 101.11 -63.16
N ARG A 365 -19.62 100.73 -64.38
CA ARG A 365 -19.51 101.66 -65.52
C ARG A 365 -20.86 102.25 -65.93
N LEU A 366 -21.97 101.58 -65.58
CA LEU A 366 -23.33 102.07 -65.85
C LEU A 366 -23.96 102.69 -64.61
N SER A 367 -24.57 103.88 -64.78
CA SER A 367 -25.46 104.47 -63.79
C SER A 367 -26.73 103.60 -63.62
N PRO A 368 -27.47 103.71 -62.50
CA PRO A 368 -28.76 103.03 -62.34
C PRO A 368 -29.74 103.33 -63.47
N GLN A 369 -29.77 104.57 -63.97
CA GLN A 369 -30.60 104.97 -65.10
C GLN A 369 -30.15 104.27 -66.39
N GLN A 370 -28.85 104.24 -66.66
CA GLN A 370 -28.29 103.53 -67.83
C GLN A 370 -28.53 102.01 -67.77
N LYS A 371 -28.55 101.41 -66.57
CA LYS A 371 -28.93 99.99 -66.41
C LYS A 371 -30.40 99.78 -66.75
N SER A 372 -31.29 100.64 -66.26
CA SER A 372 -32.71 100.58 -66.60
C SER A 372 -32.96 100.79 -68.09
N GLU A 373 -32.27 101.75 -68.71
CA GLU A 373 -32.29 101.97 -70.17
C GLU A 373 -31.77 100.76 -70.94
N LEU A 374 -30.65 100.17 -70.51
CA LEU A 374 -30.07 98.98 -71.14
C LEU A 374 -31.09 97.83 -71.14
N PHE A 375 -31.71 97.53 -70.00
CA PHE A 375 -32.72 96.49 -69.94
C PHE A 375 -34.00 96.85 -70.72
N ALA A 376 -34.40 98.13 -70.74
CA ALA A 376 -35.52 98.58 -71.55
C ALA A 376 -35.24 98.42 -73.06
N ALA A 377 -34.02 98.75 -73.50
CA ALA A 377 -33.58 98.58 -74.87
C ALA A 377 -33.46 97.11 -75.26
N VAL A 378 -33.02 96.23 -74.34
CA VAL A 378 -33.07 94.78 -74.53
C VAL A 378 -34.51 94.32 -74.75
N ALA A 379 -35.45 94.82 -73.96
CA ALA A 379 -36.87 94.48 -74.12
C ALA A 379 -37.47 94.99 -75.43
N GLU A 380 -37.16 96.23 -75.82
CA GLU A 380 -37.57 96.79 -77.12
C GLU A 380 -36.93 96.03 -78.28
N HIS A 381 -35.64 95.72 -78.21
CA HIS A 381 -34.91 95.03 -79.27
C HIS A 381 -35.45 93.61 -79.46
N ALA A 382 -35.69 92.87 -78.37
CA ALA A 382 -36.32 91.56 -78.43
C ALA A 382 -37.71 91.60 -79.08
N TRP A 383 -38.49 92.64 -78.80
CA TRP A 383 -39.82 92.82 -79.39
C TRP A 383 -39.75 93.22 -80.87
N ARG A 384 -38.91 94.19 -81.25
CA ARG A 384 -38.80 94.67 -82.63
C ARG A 384 -38.18 93.64 -83.57
N ASP A 385 -37.08 93.00 -83.17
CA ASP A 385 -36.29 92.16 -84.06
C ASP A 385 -36.80 90.71 -84.09
N SER A 386 -37.25 90.19 -82.94
CA SER A 386 -37.64 88.79 -82.80
C SER A 386 -39.13 88.58 -82.49
N ASN A 387 -39.94 89.64 -82.36
CA ASN A 387 -41.34 89.59 -81.90
C ASN A 387 -41.51 88.81 -80.58
N LEU A 388 -40.49 88.89 -79.70
CA LEU A 388 -40.43 88.19 -78.42
C LEU A 388 -40.54 89.20 -77.27
N ARG A 389 -41.37 88.88 -76.28
CA ARG A 389 -41.30 89.56 -74.98
C ARG A 389 -40.26 88.87 -74.13
N VAL A 390 -39.39 89.64 -73.49
CA VAL A 390 -38.37 89.13 -72.57
C VAL A 390 -38.65 89.58 -71.15
N GLU A 391 -38.25 88.77 -70.18
CA GLU A 391 -38.41 89.05 -68.78
C GLU A 391 -37.17 89.75 -68.24
N ILE A 392 -37.35 91.04 -67.95
CA ILE A 392 -36.32 91.84 -67.29
C ILE A 392 -36.40 91.56 -65.78
N PRO A 393 -35.34 91.01 -65.15
CA PRO A 393 -35.38 90.71 -63.72
C PRO A 393 -35.42 92.00 -62.89
N GLU A 394 -36.34 92.07 -61.91
CA GLU A 394 -36.47 93.22 -60.99
C GLU A 394 -35.17 93.50 -60.22
N LYS A 395 -34.40 92.44 -59.93
CA LYS A 395 -33.07 92.51 -59.33
C LYS A 395 -32.09 91.71 -60.21
N PRO A 396 -31.36 92.38 -61.11
CA PRO A 396 -30.35 91.72 -61.93
C PRO A 396 -29.26 91.07 -61.04
N VAL A 397 -29.12 89.73 -61.10
CA VAL A 397 -28.09 88.99 -60.37
C VAL A 397 -26.97 88.61 -61.34
N MET A 398 -25.76 89.07 -61.05
CA MET A 398 -24.55 88.67 -61.77
C MET A 398 -24.23 87.21 -61.47
N SER A 399 -24.16 86.36 -62.50
CA SER A 399 -23.86 84.94 -62.32
C SER A 399 -22.42 84.61 -62.76
N PRO A 400 -21.60 83.93 -61.92
CA PRO A 400 -20.27 83.45 -62.33
C PRO A 400 -20.32 82.54 -63.57
N GLU A 401 -21.42 81.81 -63.76
CA GLU A 401 -21.61 80.94 -64.93
C GLU A 401 -21.76 81.73 -66.23
N TYR A 402 -22.27 82.97 -66.14
CA TYR A 402 -22.50 83.86 -67.28
C TYR A 402 -21.49 85.01 -67.35
N ALA A 403 -20.24 84.79 -66.93
CA ALA A 403 -19.19 85.81 -66.86
C ALA A 403 -19.67 87.07 -66.13
N TYR A 404 -20.48 86.85 -65.09
CA TYR A 404 -21.15 87.88 -64.31
C TYR A 404 -22.07 88.83 -65.11
N GLY A 405 -22.45 88.44 -66.32
CA GLY A 405 -23.56 89.05 -67.03
C GLY A 405 -24.91 88.63 -66.44
N VAL A 406 -25.96 89.34 -66.83
CA VAL A 406 -27.32 89.08 -66.37
C VAL A 406 -28.06 88.30 -67.46
N PRO A 407 -28.37 87.02 -67.26
CA PRO A 407 -29.14 86.26 -68.23
C PRO A 407 -30.58 86.78 -68.27
N VAL A 408 -31.07 87.08 -69.47
CA VAL A 408 -32.44 87.50 -69.76
C VAL A 408 -33.13 86.39 -70.54
N TYR A 409 -34.36 86.05 -70.15
CA TYR A 409 -35.11 84.92 -70.68
C TYR A 409 -36.39 85.40 -71.38
N SER A 410 -36.90 84.64 -72.35
CA SER A 410 -38.18 84.92 -73.01
C SER A 410 -39.39 84.75 -72.06
N GLN A 411 -40.40 85.62 -72.16
CA GLN A 411 -41.70 85.47 -71.49
C GLN A 411 -42.55 84.40 -72.20
N GLY A 412 -42.97 83.35 -71.46
CA GLY A 412 -43.82 82.27 -71.96
C GLY A 412 -43.70 81.00 -71.12
N ARG A 413 -44.41 79.93 -71.51
CA ARG A 413 -44.38 78.62 -70.79
C ARG A 413 -43.00 77.96 -70.76
N ARG A 414 -42.10 78.30 -71.69
CA ARG A 414 -40.69 77.86 -71.71
C ARG A 414 -39.83 79.12 -71.64
N ARG A 415 -39.22 79.39 -70.50
CA ARG A 415 -38.31 80.54 -70.29
C ARG A 415 -36.96 80.22 -70.92
N ILE A 416 -36.83 80.45 -72.23
CA ILE A 416 -35.60 80.19 -73.00
C ILE A 416 -34.64 81.35 -72.82
N LEU A 417 -33.34 81.08 -72.62
CA LEU A 417 -32.33 82.14 -72.51
C LEU A 417 -32.30 82.92 -73.83
N TYR A 418 -32.69 84.19 -73.75
CA TYR A 418 -32.71 85.09 -74.89
C TYR A 418 -31.32 85.69 -75.14
N GLY A 419 -30.64 86.08 -74.07
CA GLY A 419 -29.27 86.57 -74.13
C GLY A 419 -28.74 86.90 -72.74
N VAL A 420 -27.44 87.15 -72.65
CA VAL A 420 -26.76 87.63 -71.45
C VAL A 420 -26.51 89.12 -71.64
N VAL A 421 -27.09 89.93 -70.77
CA VAL A 421 -26.90 91.38 -70.78
C VAL A 421 -25.59 91.70 -70.09
N GLN A 422 -24.74 92.46 -70.79
CA GLN A 422 -23.47 92.98 -70.28
C GLN A 422 -22.62 91.93 -69.52
N PRO A 423 -22.24 90.79 -70.15
CA PRO A 423 -21.22 89.92 -69.58
C PRO A 423 -19.89 90.67 -69.42
N CYS A 424 -19.07 90.31 -68.42
CA CYS A 424 -17.77 90.94 -68.21
C CYS A 424 -16.72 90.32 -69.14
N PRO A 425 -16.14 91.08 -70.10
CA PRO A 425 -15.22 90.52 -71.09
C PRO A 425 -14.03 89.78 -70.46
N SER A 426 -13.46 90.33 -69.38
CA SER A 426 -12.30 89.77 -68.69
C SER A 426 -12.58 88.44 -67.97
N LEU A 427 -13.85 88.09 -67.76
CA LEU A 427 -14.26 86.88 -67.04
C LEU A 427 -14.83 85.80 -67.98
N VAL A 428 -14.96 86.07 -69.28
CA VAL A 428 -15.46 85.08 -70.26
C VAL A 428 -14.57 83.83 -70.32
N ALA A 429 -13.25 83.98 -70.18
CA ALA A 429 -12.31 82.84 -70.15
C ALA A 429 -12.58 81.88 -68.97
N SER A 430 -13.08 82.40 -67.85
CA SER A 430 -13.46 81.61 -66.67
C SER A 430 -14.88 81.05 -66.75
N SER A 431 -15.66 81.46 -67.75
CA SER A 431 -17.06 81.06 -67.97
C SER A 431 -17.25 80.63 -69.43
N PRO A 432 -16.67 79.47 -69.86
CA PRO A 432 -16.57 79.09 -71.27
C PRO A 432 -17.91 79.04 -72.01
N GLN A 433 -19.00 78.85 -71.28
CA GLN A 433 -20.36 78.80 -71.85
C GLN A 433 -20.77 80.16 -72.46
N VAL A 434 -20.35 81.28 -71.87
CA VAL A 434 -20.71 82.64 -72.35
C VAL A 434 -20.18 82.91 -73.74
N ALA A 435 -18.99 82.42 -74.07
CA ALA A 435 -18.34 82.68 -75.35
C ALA A 435 -19.17 82.27 -76.58
N ARG A 436 -20.20 81.44 -76.39
CA ARG A 436 -21.13 80.94 -77.43
C ARG A 436 -22.55 81.47 -77.31
N LEU A 437 -22.84 82.29 -76.30
CA LEU A 437 -24.16 82.83 -76.04
C LEU A 437 -24.39 84.13 -76.81
N HIS A 438 -25.65 84.54 -76.84
CA HIS A 438 -26.05 85.84 -77.33
C HIS A 438 -25.79 86.90 -76.24
N ALA A 439 -24.80 87.76 -76.43
CA ALA A 439 -24.53 88.89 -75.55
C ALA A 439 -25.20 90.16 -76.05
N LEU A 440 -25.80 90.90 -75.13
CA LEU A 440 -26.49 92.16 -75.39
C LEU A 440 -25.63 93.27 -74.79
N ALA A 441 -25.00 94.04 -75.67
CA ALA A 441 -24.09 95.12 -75.34
C ALA A 441 -24.83 96.47 -75.42
N ARG A 442 -24.52 97.38 -74.50
CA ARG A 442 -25.15 98.71 -74.48
C ARG A 442 -24.72 99.57 -75.68
N SER A 443 -23.42 99.63 -75.96
CA SER A 443 -22.83 100.51 -76.98
C SER A 443 -21.89 99.77 -77.93
N SER A 444 -21.52 100.40 -79.04
CA SER A 444 -20.55 99.87 -79.99
C SER A 444 -19.15 99.64 -79.40
N GLN A 445 -18.77 100.37 -78.34
CA GLN A 445 -17.53 100.08 -77.62
C GLN A 445 -17.66 98.76 -76.85
N GLU A 446 -18.73 98.60 -76.06
CA GLU A 446 -18.98 97.38 -75.29
C GLU A 446 -19.11 96.15 -76.21
N ALA A 447 -19.82 96.31 -77.35
CA ALA A 447 -19.97 95.25 -78.33
C ALA A 447 -18.63 94.79 -78.92
N ARG A 448 -17.68 95.72 -79.13
CA ARG A 448 -16.31 95.38 -79.58
C ARG A 448 -15.50 94.67 -78.49
N GLU A 449 -15.58 95.13 -77.24
CA GLU A 449 -14.91 94.48 -76.10
C GLU A 449 -15.41 93.05 -75.91
N LEU A 450 -16.73 92.82 -76.08
CA LEU A 450 -17.35 91.49 -76.02
C LEU A 450 -17.03 90.62 -77.24
N ALA A 451 -17.10 91.16 -78.46
CA ALA A 451 -16.80 90.41 -79.67
C ALA A 451 -15.35 89.90 -79.69
N ALA A 452 -14.40 90.63 -79.09
CA ALA A 452 -13.00 90.22 -78.99
C ALA A 452 -12.80 88.95 -78.14
N VAL A 453 -13.67 88.70 -77.16
CA VAL A 453 -13.58 87.56 -76.23
C VAL A 453 -14.68 86.52 -76.41
N MET A 454 -15.65 86.80 -77.30
CA MET A 454 -16.76 85.91 -77.66
C MET A 454 -16.73 85.56 -79.17
N PRO A 455 -15.68 84.89 -79.68
CA PRO A 455 -15.50 84.66 -81.10
C PRO A 455 -16.58 83.80 -81.76
N GLU A 456 -17.27 82.95 -80.97
CA GLU A 456 -18.33 82.05 -81.42
C GLU A 456 -19.74 82.55 -81.04
N GLY A 457 -19.82 83.67 -80.31
CA GLY A 457 -21.06 84.21 -79.76
C GLY A 457 -21.69 85.26 -80.67
N ARG A 458 -22.99 85.49 -80.48
CA ARG A 458 -23.67 86.63 -81.12
C ARG A 458 -23.55 87.81 -80.18
N VAL A 459 -22.98 88.93 -80.62
CA VAL A 459 -22.98 90.18 -79.85
C VAL A 459 -23.87 91.18 -80.56
N THR A 460 -24.88 91.66 -79.85
CA THR A 460 -25.82 92.66 -80.36
C THR A 460 -25.53 93.99 -79.69
N ASP A 461 -25.22 94.99 -80.51
CA ASP A 461 -25.11 96.38 -80.12
C ASP A 461 -26.50 97.00 -80.09
N LEU A 462 -26.92 97.51 -78.93
CA LEU A 462 -28.21 98.17 -78.77
C LEU A 462 -28.18 99.67 -79.14
N ASP A 463 -27.02 100.18 -79.56
CA ASP A 463 -26.82 101.56 -80.04
C ASP A 463 -27.32 102.62 -79.04
N LEU A 464 -27.14 102.35 -77.74
CA LEU A 464 -27.52 103.31 -76.70
C LEU A 464 -26.40 104.34 -76.49
N PRO A 465 -26.74 105.63 -76.29
CA PRO A 465 -25.75 106.67 -76.06
C PRO A 465 -24.85 106.37 -74.88
N GLU A 466 -23.56 106.63 -75.06
CA GLU A 466 -22.55 106.43 -74.02
C GLU A 466 -22.65 107.47 -72.87
N HIS A 467 -23.43 108.56 -73.05
CA HIS A 467 -23.47 109.71 -72.12
C HIS A 467 -24.90 110.28 -71.97
N GLU A 468 -25.28 110.70 -70.76
CA GLU A 468 -26.52 111.47 -70.51
C GLU A 468 -26.44 112.84 -71.21
N GLN A 469 -27.27 113.08 -72.23
CA GLN A 469 -27.49 114.43 -72.75
C GLN A 469 -28.48 115.17 -71.85
N LEU A 470 -27.96 116.11 -71.06
CA LEU A 470 -28.73 117.17 -70.38
C LEU A 470 -29.46 118.02 -71.43
N THR A 471 -30.79 118.10 -71.34
CA THR A 471 -31.58 119.11 -72.06
C THR A 471 -31.22 120.51 -71.57
N MET A 472 -30.81 121.38 -72.49
CA MET A 472 -31.11 122.82 -72.41
C MET A 472 -32.03 123.16 -73.58
N TYR A 473 -33.32 123.34 -73.23
CA TYR A 473 -34.50 123.72 -74.01
C TYR A 473 -35.12 122.70 -74.97
#